data_AF-A0A7R8Z9R7-F1
#
_entry.id   AF-A0A7R8Z9R7-F1
#
_cell.length_a   1.000
_cell.length_b   1.000
_cell.length_c   1.000
_cell.angle_alpha   90.00
_cell.angle_beta   90.00
_cell.angle_gamma   90.00
#
_symmetry.space_group_name_H-M   'P 1'
#
loop_
_entity.id
_entity.type
_entity.pdbx_description
1 polymer ?
#
loop_
_entity_poly.entity_id
_entity_poly.type
_entity_poly.pdbx_seq_one_letter_code
_entity_poly.pdbx_strand_id
1 'polypeptide(L)'
;MEHILNPGFESKPPRHQQTRLDELDVGIIHVPAERKNPIYRVRKLRIIIVPVSIMFLTKDKDSVDSSIRYCGVDLLRSTTHLTDTESVDGAFRKICQKPNKIIHNVQMIRKIMSEIDVVKGLKHVWERIEVASSKRPINLQKCKPRLVAVSKTKPKELIIDSYNAGQRHFGENYVQELILEKCPEICWHFIGLLQRNKVNKIVSAPNLYLVETVESEKVASSLNTAWLKSRKADEKLRVMVQVNTSGEEEKNGCSPAEVASLVKFVLENCKSLEFVGIMTIGKYGYDTSQGLNPDFLSLVQVREEVCKSLGLCAAQVELSMGMSDDFEQAIELGSTNVRVGSSIFGYREKKPSTKITEKITEGIHNVKV
;
A
#
# COMPACT_ATOMS: atom_id res chain seq x y z
N MET A 1 27.25 43.20 -24.88
CA MET A 1 28.25 42.33 -25.52
C MET A 1 29.61 42.68 -24.94
N GLU A 2 29.97 42.06 -23.82
CA GLU A 2 31.37 42.00 -23.38
C GLU A 2 31.69 40.52 -23.30
N HIS A 3 32.36 40.02 -24.34
CA HIS A 3 33.08 38.76 -24.32
C HIS A 3 34.54 39.10 -24.60
N ILE A 4 35.36 38.94 -23.57
CA ILE A 4 36.81 38.89 -23.68
C ILE A 4 37.17 37.53 -24.30
N LEU A 5 37.97 37.56 -25.36
CA LEU A 5 38.59 36.39 -25.99
C LEU A 5 40.10 36.40 -25.76
N ASN A 6 40.60 35.20 -25.44
CA ASN A 6 41.90 34.60 -25.77
C ASN A 6 43.16 34.98 -24.95
N PRO A 7 44.26 34.17 -24.98
CA PRO A 7 44.38 32.72 -25.30
C PRO A 7 45.40 31.95 -24.41
N GLY A 8 45.40 30.61 -24.49
CA GLY A 8 46.65 29.83 -24.58
C GLY A 8 47.09 28.91 -23.43
N PHE A 9 47.34 27.63 -23.80
CA PHE A 9 48.27 26.63 -23.21
C PHE A 9 47.93 26.09 -21.79
N GLU A 10 48.06 24.82 -21.40
CA GLU A 10 48.88 23.71 -21.87
C GLU A 10 48.34 22.39 -21.25
N SER A 11 48.48 21.28 -21.96
CA SER A 11 48.06 19.94 -21.51
C SER A 11 49.05 19.31 -20.50
N LYS A 12 48.56 18.91 -19.31
CA LYS A 12 49.16 17.85 -18.46
C LYS A 12 48.05 17.09 -17.68
N PRO A 13 48.27 15.80 -17.37
CA PRO A 13 47.20 14.81 -17.13
C PRO A 13 46.61 14.87 -15.71
N PRO A 14 45.40 14.35 -15.49
CA PRO A 14 44.75 14.40 -14.19
C PRO A 14 45.42 13.47 -13.17
N ARG A 15 45.65 13.99 -11.97
CA ARG A 15 46.08 13.23 -10.79
C ARG A 15 45.02 12.19 -10.43
N HIS A 16 45.46 10.95 -10.26
CA HIS A 16 44.69 9.85 -9.68
C HIS A 16 44.16 10.23 -8.29
N GLN A 17 42.83 10.29 -8.14
CA GLN A 17 42.17 9.93 -6.88
C GLN A 17 41.60 8.52 -7.06
N GLN A 18 42.29 7.59 -6.42
CA GLN A 18 42.06 6.16 -6.49
C GLN A 18 40.91 5.81 -5.54
N THR A 19 39.70 5.69 -6.07
CA THR A 19 38.60 5.02 -5.37
C THR A 19 38.93 3.54 -5.30
N ARG A 20 39.23 3.06 -4.08
CA ARG A 20 39.36 1.65 -3.74
C ARG A 20 38.09 0.89 -4.17
N LEU A 21 38.22 0.11 -5.22
CA LEU A 21 37.44 -1.10 -5.43
C LEU A 21 38.25 -2.21 -4.77
N ASP A 22 37.88 -2.58 -3.54
CA ASP A 22 38.50 -3.73 -2.89
C ASP A 22 37.87 -4.99 -3.54
N GLU A 23 38.63 -5.54 -4.49
CA GLU A 23 38.58 -6.93 -4.93
C GLU A 23 38.67 -7.84 -3.70
N LEU A 24 37.71 -8.74 -3.51
CA LEU A 24 37.83 -9.80 -2.53
C LEU A 24 38.53 -10.98 -3.20
N ASP A 25 39.85 -11.03 -2.95
CA ASP A 25 40.73 -12.18 -3.16
C ASP A 25 40.11 -13.47 -2.59
N VAL A 26 39.90 -14.45 -3.47
CA VAL A 26 39.58 -15.83 -3.08
C VAL A 26 40.90 -16.55 -2.85
N GLY A 27 41.45 -16.41 -1.64
CA GLY A 27 42.63 -17.16 -1.20
C GLY A 27 42.27 -18.59 -0.78
N ILE A 28 42.78 -19.58 -1.50
CA ILE A 28 42.75 -21.00 -1.09
C ILE A 28 43.81 -21.18 0.01
N ILE A 29 43.39 -21.43 1.25
CA ILE A 29 44.31 -21.82 2.33
C ILE A 29 44.27 -23.34 2.49
N HIS A 30 45.38 -23.99 2.18
CA HIS A 30 45.67 -25.39 2.53
C HIS A 30 46.26 -25.41 3.95
N VAL A 31 45.67 -26.16 4.89
CA VAL A 31 46.29 -26.41 6.21
C VAL A 31 46.12 -27.89 6.59
N PRO A 32 47.18 -28.57 7.09
CA PRO A 32 47.19 -30.01 7.30
C PRO A 32 46.60 -30.42 8.65
N ALA A 33 46.27 -31.71 8.75
CA ALA A 33 45.72 -32.33 9.94
C ALA A 33 46.73 -32.36 11.10
N GLU A 34 46.35 -31.85 12.29
CA GLU A 34 46.54 -32.53 13.60
C GLU A 34 46.03 -31.71 14.80
N ARG A 35 45.25 -32.41 15.65
CA ARG A 35 45.07 -32.37 17.12
C ARG A 35 45.05 -31.05 17.94
N LYS A 36 44.02 -31.02 18.81
CA LYS A 36 43.79 -30.35 20.12
C LYS A 36 43.02 -29.01 20.13
N ASN A 37 41.94 -29.02 20.94
CA ASN A 37 41.00 -27.94 21.28
C ASN A 37 41.68 -26.61 21.67
N PRO A 38 41.12 -25.48 21.21
CA PRO A 38 40.62 -24.49 22.17
C PRO A 38 39.23 -23.93 21.82
N ILE A 39 38.51 -23.53 22.88
CA ILE A 39 37.16 -22.97 22.86
C ILE A 39 37.22 -21.47 22.48
N TYR A 40 36.50 -21.06 21.43
CA TYR A 40 36.20 -19.63 21.17
C TYR A 40 34.69 -19.40 21.08
N ARG A 41 34.23 -18.31 21.71
CA ARG A 41 32.82 -17.92 21.87
C ARG A 41 32.48 -16.86 20.81
N VAL A 42 31.58 -17.15 19.87
CA VAL A 42 31.12 -16.18 18.84
C VAL A 42 29.71 -15.66 19.18
N ARG A 43 29.55 -14.33 19.23
CA ARG A 43 28.28 -13.62 19.44
C ARG A 43 27.58 -13.34 18.09
N LYS A 44 26.33 -13.79 17.96
CA LYS A 44 25.26 -13.37 16.99
C LYS A 44 25.64 -13.23 15.50
N LEU A 45 25.16 -14.15 14.67
CA LEU A 45 25.08 -14.03 13.21
C LEU A 45 23.66 -13.59 12.78
N ARG A 46 23.54 -12.55 11.94
CA ARG A 46 22.27 -12.13 11.29
C ARG A 46 22.26 -12.69 9.87
N ILE A 47 21.18 -13.38 9.49
CA ILE A 47 20.95 -13.89 8.13
C ILE A 47 20.12 -12.85 7.35
N ILE A 48 20.64 -12.41 6.20
CA ILE A 48 19.91 -11.60 5.21
C ILE A 48 19.53 -12.55 4.06
N ILE A 49 18.24 -12.62 3.73
CA ILE A 49 17.74 -13.38 2.58
C ILE A 49 17.41 -12.39 1.46
N VAL A 50 18.07 -12.53 0.31
CA VAL A 50 17.75 -11.82 -0.94
C VAL A 50 17.33 -12.88 -1.98
N PRO A 51 16.22 -12.72 -2.72
CA PRO A 51 15.83 -13.69 -3.73
C PRO A 51 16.55 -13.38 -5.04
N VAL A 52 17.47 -14.26 -5.45
CA VAL A 52 18.05 -14.25 -6.80
C VAL A 52 17.44 -15.41 -7.58
N SER A 53 16.81 -15.10 -8.72
CA SER A 53 16.34 -16.06 -9.72
C SER A 53 17.53 -16.82 -10.30
N ILE A 54 17.45 -18.16 -10.37
CA ILE A 54 18.41 -18.98 -11.12
C ILE A 54 17.66 -19.71 -12.24
N MET A 55 18.11 -19.47 -13.47
CA MET A 55 17.76 -20.17 -14.71
C MET A 55 18.87 -21.19 -14.96
N PHE A 56 18.56 -22.47 -15.13
CA PHE A 56 19.55 -23.49 -15.51
C PHE A 56 19.30 -23.95 -16.96
N LEU A 57 20.32 -23.78 -17.81
CA LEU A 57 20.47 -24.48 -19.08
C LEU A 57 21.37 -25.69 -18.83
N THR A 58 20.89 -26.90 -19.14
CA THR A 58 21.75 -28.09 -19.22
C THR A 58 21.96 -28.45 -20.69
N LYS A 59 23.19 -28.76 -21.06
CA LYS A 59 23.56 -29.33 -22.36
C LYS A 59 24.21 -30.67 -22.07
N ASP A 60 23.47 -31.77 -22.24
CA ASP A 60 24.07 -33.10 -22.22
C ASP A 60 24.69 -33.38 -23.60
N LYS A 61 25.96 -33.81 -23.59
CA LYS A 61 26.53 -34.60 -24.68
C LYS A 61 26.18 -36.05 -24.36
N ASP A 62 25.65 -36.73 -25.37
CA ASP A 62 25.40 -38.18 -25.40
C ASP A 62 24.05 -38.66 -24.81
N SER A 63 22.94 -38.20 -25.39
CA SER A 63 21.84 -39.11 -25.76
C SER A 63 20.91 -38.46 -26.79
N VAL A 64 20.54 -39.23 -27.81
CA VAL A 64 19.56 -38.89 -28.85
C VAL A 64 18.21 -39.42 -28.38
N ASP A 65 17.53 -38.71 -27.48
CA ASP A 65 16.06 -38.70 -27.46
C ASP A 65 15.51 -37.54 -26.61
N SER A 66 14.60 -36.78 -27.20
CA SER A 66 13.98 -35.60 -26.60
C SER A 66 12.77 -35.99 -25.76
N SER A 67 12.89 -35.93 -24.43
CA SER A 67 11.72 -35.83 -23.55
C SER A 67 12.01 -34.94 -22.33
N ILE A 68 11.30 -33.83 -22.22
CA ILE A 68 11.32 -32.94 -21.06
C ILE A 68 10.61 -33.65 -19.91
N ARG A 69 11.37 -34.14 -18.92
CA ARG A 69 10.81 -34.60 -17.65
C ARG A 69 11.16 -33.61 -16.54
N TYR A 70 10.12 -33.07 -15.90
CA TYR A 70 10.24 -32.38 -14.63
C TYR A 70 10.55 -33.40 -13.52
N CYS A 71 11.67 -33.23 -12.80
CA CYS A 71 11.92 -33.98 -11.57
C CYS A 71 12.33 -33.02 -10.45
N GLY A 72 11.67 -33.18 -9.31
CA GLY A 72 11.76 -32.32 -8.14
C GLY A 72 13.12 -32.36 -7.44
N VAL A 73 13.38 -31.31 -6.68
CA VAL A 73 14.64 -31.02 -5.99
C VAL A 73 14.82 -31.93 -4.77
N ASP A 74 15.90 -32.73 -4.76
CA ASP A 74 16.47 -33.33 -3.55
C ASP A 74 17.53 -32.40 -2.94
N LEU A 75 17.46 -32.24 -1.63
CA LEU A 75 18.20 -31.27 -0.82
C LEU A 75 19.45 -31.90 -0.17
N LEU A 76 20.61 -31.29 -0.42
CA LEU A 76 21.82 -31.15 0.41
C LEU A 76 22.20 -32.25 1.42
N ARG A 77 23.38 -32.86 1.20
CA ARG A 77 24.25 -33.38 2.27
C ARG A 77 25.31 -32.33 2.64
N SER A 78 25.36 -31.94 3.91
CA SER A 78 26.62 -31.49 4.53
C SER A 78 26.75 -32.08 5.93
N THR A 79 27.88 -32.72 6.17
CA THR A 79 28.34 -33.34 7.40
C THR A 79 28.96 -32.32 8.35
N THR A 80 28.60 -32.36 9.64
CA THR A 80 29.54 -32.14 10.76
C THR A 80 29.08 -32.88 12.02
N HIS A 81 30.06 -33.46 12.72
CA HIS A 81 29.96 -34.26 13.92
C HIS A 81 29.38 -33.50 15.14
N LEU A 82 28.53 -34.19 15.89
CA LEU A 82 27.98 -33.81 17.19
C LEU A 82 28.58 -34.73 18.25
N THR A 83 29.11 -34.17 19.34
CA THR A 83 29.40 -34.92 20.57
C THR A 83 28.30 -34.65 21.60
N ASP A 84 27.77 -35.77 22.10
CA ASP A 84 26.93 -35.98 23.28
C ASP A 84 25.52 -35.38 23.34
N THR A 85 24.59 -36.31 23.02
CA THR A 85 23.39 -36.67 23.78
C THR A 85 22.40 -35.56 24.11
N GLU A 86 21.76 -35.03 23.07
CA GLU A 86 20.29 -34.91 23.03
C GLU A 86 19.86 -35.08 21.56
N SER A 87 18.81 -35.87 21.35
CA SER A 87 18.34 -36.36 20.05
C SER A 87 18.19 -35.26 18.98
N VAL A 88 19.04 -35.34 17.95
CA VAL A 88 19.04 -34.50 16.73
C VAL A 88 17.74 -34.66 15.92
N ASP A 89 16.99 -35.75 16.14
CA ASP A 89 15.70 -36.00 15.50
C ASP A 89 14.57 -35.09 15.99
N GLY A 90 14.63 -34.62 17.24
CA GLY A 90 13.61 -33.76 17.82
C GLY A 90 13.64 -32.31 17.30
N ALA A 91 14.83 -31.80 17.01
CA ALA A 91 15.04 -30.43 16.51
C ALA A 91 14.84 -30.33 14.99
N PHE A 92 15.25 -31.34 14.23
CA PHE A 92 14.99 -31.40 12.78
C PHE A 92 13.50 -31.54 12.45
N ARG A 93 12.74 -32.34 13.22
CA ARG A 93 11.26 -32.42 13.04
C ARG A 93 10.54 -31.11 13.34
N LYS A 94 11.07 -30.24 14.22
CA LYS A 94 10.45 -28.93 14.51
C LYS A 94 10.74 -27.86 13.45
N ILE A 95 11.85 -27.96 12.72
CA ILE A 95 12.23 -27.02 11.65
C ILE A 95 11.66 -27.46 10.29
N CYS A 96 11.64 -28.78 10.00
CA CYS A 96 11.09 -29.35 8.78
C CYS A 96 9.55 -29.39 8.72
N GLN A 97 8.83 -28.99 9.77
CA GLN A 97 7.36 -28.83 9.75
C GLN A 97 6.86 -27.46 9.25
N LYS A 98 7.76 -26.54 8.86
CA LYS A 98 7.39 -25.22 8.32
C LYS A 98 7.61 -24.94 6.81
N PRO A 99 7.92 -25.90 5.91
CA PRO A 99 7.89 -25.62 4.47
C PRO A 99 6.45 -25.61 3.92
N ASN A 100 5.52 -26.36 4.53
CA ASN A 100 4.14 -26.45 4.04
C ASN A 100 3.36 -25.14 4.17
N LYS A 101 3.58 -24.32 5.20
CA LYS A 101 2.88 -23.03 5.32
C LYS A 101 3.33 -22.01 4.26
N ILE A 102 4.62 -22.00 3.93
CA ILE A 102 5.16 -21.06 2.93
C ILE A 102 4.75 -21.50 1.53
N ILE A 103 4.89 -22.81 1.22
CA ILE A 103 4.50 -23.35 -0.08
C ILE A 103 2.99 -23.26 -0.29
N HIS A 104 2.18 -23.60 0.73
CA HIS A 104 0.73 -23.47 0.67
C HIS A 104 0.29 -22.01 0.52
N ASN A 105 0.93 -21.06 1.22
CA ASN A 105 0.65 -19.64 1.03
C ASN A 105 1.03 -19.16 -0.37
N VAL A 106 2.16 -19.61 -0.95
CA VAL A 106 2.55 -19.25 -2.32
C VAL A 106 1.62 -19.87 -3.36
N GLN A 107 1.19 -21.12 -3.17
CA GLN A 107 0.21 -21.79 -4.04
C GLN A 107 -1.18 -21.17 -3.92
N MET A 108 -1.60 -20.79 -2.72
CA MET A 108 -2.86 -20.11 -2.46
C MET A 108 -2.84 -18.69 -3.04
N ILE A 109 -1.76 -17.93 -2.87
CA ILE A 109 -1.57 -16.63 -3.53
C ILE A 109 -1.61 -16.78 -5.05
N ARG A 110 -0.90 -17.76 -5.62
CA ARG A 110 -0.97 -18.06 -7.07
C ARG A 110 -2.39 -18.42 -7.52
N LYS A 111 -3.15 -19.14 -6.70
CA LYS A 111 -4.54 -19.51 -6.99
C LYS A 111 -5.48 -18.29 -6.93
N ILE A 112 -5.34 -17.43 -5.92
CA ILE A 112 -6.08 -16.16 -5.79
C ILE A 112 -5.76 -15.23 -6.97
N MET A 113 -4.48 -15.15 -7.37
CA MET A 113 -4.03 -14.42 -8.55
C MET A 113 -4.59 -15.00 -9.86
N SER A 114 -4.92 -16.29 -9.91
CA SER A 114 -5.53 -16.92 -11.09
C SER A 114 -7.05 -16.72 -11.19
N GLU A 115 -7.74 -16.37 -10.10
CA GLU A 115 -9.20 -16.18 -10.09
C GLU A 115 -9.63 -14.70 -10.21
N ILE A 116 -8.78 -13.75 -9.80
CA ILE A 116 -9.11 -12.31 -9.83
C ILE A 116 -8.44 -11.64 -11.03
N ASP A 117 -9.23 -11.36 -12.07
CA ASP A 117 -8.81 -10.49 -13.18
C ASP A 117 -9.04 -9.02 -12.82
N VAL A 118 -8.03 -8.41 -12.18
CA VAL A 118 -8.08 -6.99 -11.77
C VAL A 118 -8.21 -6.04 -12.94
N VAL A 119 -7.71 -6.40 -14.11
CA VAL A 119 -7.78 -5.58 -15.32
C VAL A 119 -9.22 -5.53 -15.82
N LYS A 120 -9.90 -6.68 -15.83
CA LYS A 120 -11.34 -6.75 -16.14
C LYS A 120 -12.17 -6.01 -15.08
N GLY A 121 -11.84 -6.17 -13.80
CA GLY A 121 -12.48 -5.43 -12.70
C GLY A 121 -12.37 -3.92 -12.86
N LEU A 122 -11.18 -3.40 -13.18
CA LEU A 122 -10.95 -1.98 -13.46
C LEU A 122 -11.77 -1.48 -14.64
N LYS A 123 -11.73 -2.19 -15.78
CA LYS A 123 -12.50 -1.82 -16.98
C LYS A 123 -13.99 -1.72 -16.68
N HIS A 124 -14.53 -2.72 -15.99
CA HIS A 124 -15.94 -2.74 -15.61
C HIS A 124 -16.32 -1.56 -14.69
N VAL A 125 -15.46 -1.21 -13.73
CA VAL A 125 -15.71 -0.05 -12.86
C VAL A 125 -15.61 1.25 -13.65
N TRP A 126 -14.65 1.42 -14.55
CA TRP A 126 -14.56 2.61 -15.41
C TRP A 126 -15.80 2.77 -16.29
N GLU A 127 -16.29 1.69 -16.92
CA GLU A 127 -17.53 1.72 -17.71
C GLU A 127 -18.73 2.17 -16.85
N ARG A 128 -18.87 1.64 -15.64
CA ARG A 128 -19.93 2.06 -14.70
C ARG A 128 -19.80 3.53 -14.29
N ILE A 129 -18.58 4.03 -14.09
CA ILE A 129 -18.31 5.44 -13.81
C ILE A 129 -18.72 6.32 -15.00
N GLU A 130 -18.41 5.92 -16.23
CA GLU A 130 -18.83 6.67 -17.43
C GLU A 130 -20.35 6.73 -17.56
N VAL A 131 -21.03 5.58 -17.41
CA VAL A 131 -22.49 5.51 -17.46
C VAL A 131 -23.11 6.40 -16.38
N ALA A 132 -22.66 6.30 -15.13
CA ALA A 132 -23.18 7.14 -14.06
C ALA A 132 -22.85 8.63 -14.26
N SER A 133 -21.67 8.95 -14.82
CA SER A 133 -21.28 10.34 -15.13
C SER A 133 -22.15 10.95 -16.22
N SER A 134 -22.57 10.17 -17.22
CA SER A 134 -23.44 10.62 -18.31
C SER A 134 -24.85 11.01 -17.85
N LYS A 135 -25.30 10.49 -16.70
CA LYS A 135 -26.61 10.81 -16.11
C LYS A 135 -26.62 12.11 -15.31
N ARG A 136 -25.45 12.71 -15.07
CA ARG A 136 -25.33 13.96 -14.31
C ARG A 136 -25.87 15.15 -15.09
N PRO A 137 -26.20 16.27 -14.42
CA PRO A 137 -26.37 17.57 -15.06
C PRO A 137 -25.14 17.96 -15.91
N ILE A 138 -25.36 18.64 -17.04
CA ILE A 138 -24.33 18.97 -18.06
C ILE A 138 -23.11 19.71 -17.48
N ASN A 139 -23.31 20.53 -16.45
CA ASN A 139 -22.24 21.26 -15.77
C ASN A 139 -21.30 20.33 -14.97
N LEU A 140 -21.79 19.19 -14.50
CA LEU A 140 -21.00 18.19 -13.77
C LEU A 140 -20.43 17.10 -14.69
N GLN A 141 -21.00 16.90 -15.89
CA GLN A 141 -20.49 15.92 -16.86
C GLN A 141 -19.06 16.22 -17.34
N LYS A 142 -18.65 17.49 -17.33
CA LYS A 142 -17.29 17.90 -17.74
C LYS A 142 -16.18 17.43 -16.78
N CYS A 143 -16.53 17.14 -15.53
CA CYS A 143 -15.57 16.68 -14.52
C CYS A 143 -15.77 15.19 -14.26
N LYS A 144 -14.94 14.36 -14.90
CA LYS A 144 -14.96 12.92 -14.69
C LYS A 144 -14.54 12.58 -13.25
N PRO A 145 -15.31 11.73 -12.53
CA PRO A 145 -14.92 11.28 -11.20
C PRO A 145 -13.58 10.55 -11.20
N ARG A 146 -12.76 10.86 -10.21
CA ARG A 146 -11.53 10.13 -9.92
C ARG A 146 -11.90 8.78 -9.29
N LEU A 147 -11.48 7.69 -9.93
CA LEU A 147 -11.51 6.36 -9.33
C LEU A 147 -10.30 6.19 -8.40
N VAL A 148 -10.55 6.05 -7.11
CA VAL A 148 -9.55 5.66 -6.10
C VAL A 148 -9.66 4.15 -5.88
N ALA A 149 -8.72 3.38 -6.43
CA ALA A 149 -8.69 1.92 -6.31
C ALA A 149 -8.23 1.52 -4.90
N VAL A 150 -9.13 0.97 -4.09
CA VAL A 150 -8.87 0.63 -2.68
C VAL A 150 -8.21 -0.75 -2.59
N SER A 151 -6.89 -0.75 -2.49
CA SER A 151 -6.04 -1.95 -2.52
C SER A 151 -5.63 -2.48 -1.14
N LYS A 152 -6.14 -1.90 -0.05
CA LYS A 152 -5.84 -2.36 1.32
C LYS A 152 -5.98 -3.87 1.46
N THR A 153 -5.01 -4.48 2.15
CA THR A 153 -4.91 -5.93 2.38
C THR A 153 -4.70 -6.80 1.12
N LYS A 154 -4.54 -6.21 -0.08
CA LYS A 154 -4.29 -6.97 -1.31
C LYS A 154 -2.79 -7.19 -1.56
N PRO A 155 -2.41 -8.27 -2.25
CA PRO A 155 -1.03 -8.50 -2.67
C PRO A 155 -0.51 -7.37 -3.56
N LYS A 156 0.80 -7.09 -3.48
CA LYS A 156 1.43 -6.00 -4.26
C LYS A 156 1.35 -6.26 -5.77
N GLU A 157 1.31 -7.53 -6.16
CA GLU A 157 1.19 -7.97 -7.55
C GLU A 157 -0.10 -7.42 -8.18
N LEU A 158 -1.23 -7.47 -7.46
CA LEU A 158 -2.50 -6.93 -7.97
C LEU A 158 -2.48 -5.40 -8.12
N ILE A 159 -1.70 -4.71 -7.29
CA ILE A 159 -1.48 -3.26 -7.40
C ILE A 159 -0.64 -2.96 -8.65
N ILE A 160 0.43 -3.74 -8.89
CA ILE A 160 1.27 -3.61 -10.09
C ILE A 160 0.47 -3.89 -11.35
N ASP A 161 -0.36 -4.94 -11.37
CA ASP A 161 -1.20 -5.26 -12.52
C ASP A 161 -2.22 -4.15 -12.81
N SER A 162 -2.84 -3.60 -11.75
CA SER A 162 -3.73 -2.44 -11.86
C SER A 162 -3.01 -1.21 -12.39
N TYR A 163 -1.78 -0.97 -11.90
CA TYR A 163 -0.92 0.12 -12.35
C TYR A 163 -0.55 0.01 -13.83
N ASN A 164 -0.17 -1.19 -14.27
CA ASN A 164 0.14 -1.49 -15.67
C ASN A 164 -1.08 -1.34 -16.58
N ALA A 165 -2.29 -1.56 -16.05
CA ALA A 165 -3.55 -1.30 -16.75
C ALA A 165 -3.94 0.20 -16.82
N GLY A 166 -3.12 1.11 -16.27
CA GLY A 166 -3.33 2.55 -16.33
C GLY A 166 -3.91 3.19 -15.05
N GLN A 167 -4.23 2.40 -14.02
CA GLN A 167 -4.66 2.96 -12.74
C GLN A 167 -3.50 3.72 -12.07
N ARG A 168 -3.79 4.89 -11.50
CA ARG A 168 -2.78 5.73 -10.81
C ARG A 168 -3.19 6.10 -9.39
N HIS A 169 -4.48 6.28 -9.11
CA HIS A 169 -4.96 6.65 -7.78
C HIS A 169 -5.28 5.41 -6.95
N PHE A 170 -4.55 5.21 -5.86
CA PHE A 170 -4.74 4.06 -4.97
C PHE A 170 -5.04 4.50 -3.55
N GLY A 171 -6.03 3.87 -2.92
CA GLY A 171 -6.47 4.15 -1.56
C GLY A 171 -5.98 3.10 -0.58
N GLU A 172 -5.22 3.53 0.43
CA GLU A 172 -4.70 2.63 1.47
C GLU A 172 -5.06 3.07 2.88
N ASN A 173 -5.15 2.08 3.76
CA ASN A 173 -5.40 2.28 5.19
C ASN A 173 -4.11 2.30 6.00
N TYR A 174 -3.05 1.63 5.53
CA TYR A 174 -1.81 1.48 6.30
C TYR A 174 -0.59 1.99 5.54
N VAL A 175 0.27 2.68 6.27
CA VAL A 175 1.47 3.33 5.73
C VAL A 175 2.47 2.37 5.09
N GLN A 176 2.52 1.12 5.58
CA GLN A 176 3.43 0.10 5.04
C GLN A 176 3.07 -0.30 3.60
N GLU A 177 1.84 -0.06 3.19
CA GLU A 177 1.33 -0.39 1.86
C GLU A 177 1.67 0.72 0.84
N LEU A 178 2.05 1.93 1.29
CA LEU A 178 2.31 3.12 0.47
C LEU A 178 3.69 3.17 -0.20
N ILE A 179 4.47 2.08 -0.17
CA ILE A 179 5.83 2.07 -0.70
C ILE A 179 5.96 0.97 -1.76
N LEU A 180 6.04 1.42 -3.02
CA LEU A 180 6.18 0.59 -4.21
C LEU A 180 7.11 1.29 -5.21
N GLU A 181 8.41 0.96 -5.13
CA GLU A 181 9.46 1.56 -5.97
C GLU A 181 9.23 1.34 -7.48
N LYS A 182 8.55 0.24 -7.84
CA LYS A 182 8.25 -0.11 -9.24
C LYS A 182 7.13 0.72 -9.87
N CYS A 183 6.40 1.52 -9.09
CA CYS A 183 5.22 2.25 -9.54
C CYS A 183 5.31 3.74 -9.16
N PRO A 184 6.30 4.48 -9.71
CA PRO A 184 6.62 5.84 -9.29
C PRO A 184 5.54 6.86 -9.61
N GLU A 185 4.59 6.56 -10.52
CA GLU A 185 3.48 7.46 -10.86
C GLU A 185 2.23 7.26 -10.00
N ILE A 186 2.25 6.31 -9.04
CA ILE A 186 1.11 6.11 -8.15
C ILE A 186 0.85 7.38 -7.34
N CYS A 187 -0.39 7.82 -7.35
CA CYS A 187 -0.93 8.84 -6.47
C CYS A 187 -1.59 8.14 -5.28
N TRP A 188 -0.93 8.16 -4.12
CA TRP A 188 -1.44 7.52 -2.92
C TRP A 188 -2.45 8.40 -2.19
N HIS A 189 -3.63 7.83 -1.93
CA HIS A 189 -4.66 8.38 -1.09
C HIS A 189 -4.65 7.65 0.25
N PHE A 190 -4.38 8.38 1.34
CA PHE A 190 -4.55 7.82 2.67
C PHE A 190 -6.01 7.98 3.10
N ILE A 191 -6.71 6.85 3.22
CA ILE A 191 -8.15 6.77 3.52
C ILE A 191 -8.43 6.01 4.84
N GLY A 192 -7.38 5.71 5.60
CA GLY A 192 -7.46 5.08 6.91
C GLY A 192 -7.60 6.07 8.06
N LEU A 193 -7.89 5.57 9.25
CA LEU A 193 -7.90 6.38 10.46
C LEU A 193 -6.51 6.95 10.74
N LEU A 194 -6.43 8.29 10.85
CA LEU A 194 -5.17 8.98 11.03
C LEU A 194 -4.81 9.12 12.51
N GLN A 195 -3.99 8.19 13.01
CA GLN A 195 -3.43 8.30 14.35
C GLN A 195 -2.25 9.30 14.37
N ARG A 196 -2.27 10.27 15.29
CA ARG A 196 -1.23 11.32 15.42
C ARG A 196 0.20 10.77 15.45
N ASN A 197 0.44 9.68 16.16
CA ASN A 197 1.76 9.04 16.26
C ASN A 197 2.22 8.35 14.95
N LYS A 198 1.35 8.22 13.94
CA LYS A 198 1.67 7.66 12.62
C LYS A 198 1.84 8.72 11.53
N VAL A 199 1.50 9.97 11.81
CA VAL A 199 1.55 11.08 10.84
C VAL A 199 2.93 11.18 10.17
N ASN A 200 4.02 11.19 10.95
CA ASN A 200 5.40 11.27 10.40
C ASN A 200 5.70 10.15 9.39
N LYS A 201 5.15 8.95 9.61
CA LYS A 201 5.34 7.82 8.71
C LYS A 201 4.55 8.02 7.41
N ILE A 202 3.34 8.56 7.51
CA ILE A 202 2.46 8.80 6.36
C ILE A 202 3.08 9.82 5.43
N VAL A 203 3.50 10.97 5.96
CA VAL A 203 4.09 12.05 5.17
C VAL A 203 5.43 11.68 4.52
N SER A 204 6.11 10.63 5.02
CA SER A 204 7.35 10.15 4.39
C SER A 204 7.13 9.38 3.08
N ALA A 205 5.91 8.93 2.79
CA ALA A 205 5.62 8.16 1.57
C ALA A 205 5.85 9.03 0.31
N PRO A 206 6.73 8.61 -0.63
CA PRO A 206 7.28 9.47 -1.69
C PRO A 206 6.21 10.08 -2.60
N ASN A 207 5.10 9.38 -2.83
CA ASN A 207 4.02 9.83 -3.70
C ASN A 207 2.68 9.96 -2.95
N LEU A 208 2.73 10.41 -1.69
CA LEU A 208 1.51 10.75 -0.96
C LEU A 208 0.82 11.93 -1.67
N TYR A 209 -0.31 11.63 -2.30
CA TYR A 209 -1.05 12.59 -3.11
C TYR A 209 -2.12 13.31 -2.30
N LEU A 210 -2.84 12.59 -1.44
CA LEU A 210 -3.98 13.11 -0.70
C LEU A 210 -4.18 12.36 0.63
N VAL A 211 -4.52 13.10 1.69
CA VAL A 211 -5.03 12.53 2.95
C VAL A 211 -6.51 12.88 3.08
N GLU A 212 -7.40 11.89 3.08
CA GLU A 212 -8.85 12.13 3.05
C GLU A 212 -9.52 12.15 4.43
N THR A 213 -8.77 11.88 5.49
CA THR A 213 -9.29 11.53 6.82
C THR A 213 -8.98 12.56 7.91
N VAL A 214 -8.90 13.85 7.56
CA VAL A 214 -8.67 14.91 8.55
C VAL A 214 -9.99 15.20 9.29
N GLU A 215 -10.03 14.89 10.58
CA GLU A 215 -11.26 15.04 11.38
C GLU A 215 -11.16 16.08 12.52
N SER A 216 -9.98 16.66 12.75
CA SER A 216 -9.80 17.66 13.81
C SER A 216 -8.62 18.59 13.57
N GLU A 217 -8.64 19.75 14.22
CA GLU A 217 -7.55 20.73 14.18
C GLU A 217 -6.22 20.13 14.68
N LYS A 218 -6.28 19.21 15.65
CA LYS A 218 -5.12 18.50 16.19
C LYS A 218 -4.46 17.62 15.12
N VAL A 219 -5.28 16.94 14.31
CA VAL A 219 -4.79 16.11 13.19
C VAL A 219 -4.23 17.00 12.09
N ALA A 220 -4.94 18.07 11.70
CA ALA A 220 -4.48 19.04 10.71
C ALA A 220 -3.14 19.68 11.10
N SER A 221 -3.01 20.16 12.34
CA SER A 221 -1.77 20.75 12.87
C SER A 221 -0.60 19.76 12.86
N SER A 222 -0.87 18.50 13.21
CA SER A 222 0.13 17.44 13.17
C SER A 222 0.60 17.15 11.74
N LEU A 223 -0.32 17.09 10.77
CA LEU A 223 0.01 16.91 9.35
C LEU A 223 0.82 18.08 8.81
N ASN A 224 0.38 19.32 9.06
CA ASN A 224 1.07 20.54 8.65
C ASN A 224 2.52 20.56 9.15
N THR A 225 2.73 20.29 10.44
CA THR A 225 4.06 20.29 11.06
C THR A 225 4.93 19.16 10.51
N ALA A 226 4.37 17.97 10.30
CA ALA A 226 5.13 16.82 9.82
C ALA A 226 5.49 16.96 8.34
N TRP A 227 4.58 17.48 7.51
CA TRP A 227 4.80 17.71 6.09
C TRP A 227 5.92 18.74 5.87
N LEU A 228 5.87 19.88 6.59
CA LEU A 228 6.91 20.90 6.54
C LEU A 228 8.32 20.37 6.86
N LYS A 229 8.42 19.36 7.72
CA LYS A 229 9.70 18.72 8.08
C LYS A 229 10.16 17.68 7.05
N SER A 230 9.25 17.12 6.25
CA SER A 230 9.48 15.93 5.41
C SER A 230 9.56 16.25 3.91
N ARG A 231 9.13 17.44 3.50
CA ARG A 231 8.99 17.87 2.11
C ARG A 231 9.52 19.31 1.95
N LYS A 232 9.70 19.74 0.71
CA LYS A 232 10.13 21.11 0.42
C LYS A 232 9.05 22.11 0.82
N ALA A 233 9.45 23.32 1.16
CA ALA A 233 8.54 24.34 1.71
C ALA A 233 7.45 24.82 0.74
N ASP A 234 7.67 24.65 -0.56
CA ASP A 234 6.75 25.00 -1.65
C ASP A 234 5.74 23.89 -1.98
N GLU A 235 5.97 22.65 -1.53
CA GLU A 235 5.06 21.53 -1.73
C GLU A 235 3.98 21.52 -0.64
N LYS A 236 2.70 21.52 -1.03
CA LYS A 236 1.57 21.37 -0.10
C LYS A 236 0.97 19.98 -0.15
N LEU A 237 0.64 19.43 1.01
CA LEU A 237 -0.12 18.19 1.10
C LEU A 237 -1.60 18.49 0.90
N ARG A 238 -2.21 17.86 -0.10
CA ARG A 238 -3.66 17.92 -0.26
C ARG A 238 -4.35 17.17 0.87
N VAL A 239 -5.41 17.77 1.39
CA VAL A 239 -6.23 17.19 2.46
C VAL A 239 -7.71 17.36 2.18
N MET A 240 -8.49 16.36 2.57
CA MET A 240 -9.94 16.48 2.74
C MET A 240 -10.32 16.36 4.21
N VAL A 241 -11.41 17.03 4.57
CA VAL A 241 -12.03 16.89 5.90
C VAL A 241 -13.00 15.72 5.88
N GLN A 242 -12.86 14.79 6.82
CA GLN A 242 -13.78 13.68 6.99
C GLN A 242 -14.98 14.10 7.85
N VAL A 243 -16.17 13.90 7.31
CA VAL A 243 -17.45 14.25 7.93
C VAL A 243 -18.18 12.98 8.34
N ASN A 244 -18.68 12.93 9.57
CA ASN A 244 -19.60 11.88 9.99
C ASN A 244 -21.04 12.26 9.60
N THR A 245 -21.47 11.86 8.42
CA THR A 245 -22.84 12.10 7.92
C THR A 245 -23.87 11.10 8.48
N SER A 246 -23.41 9.99 9.05
CA SER A 246 -24.29 8.88 9.44
C SER A 246 -24.94 9.06 10.82
N GLY A 247 -24.41 9.97 11.64
CA GLY A 247 -24.86 10.20 13.01
C GLY A 247 -24.49 9.09 14.01
N GLU A 248 -23.78 8.05 13.59
CA GLU A 248 -23.33 6.98 14.48
C GLU A 248 -22.08 7.44 15.24
N GLU A 249 -22.14 7.49 16.59
CA GLU A 249 -21.04 7.98 17.44
C GLU A 249 -19.74 7.18 17.28
N GLU A 250 -19.84 5.90 16.89
CA GLU A 250 -18.69 5.00 16.69
C GLU A 250 -17.90 5.32 15.40
N LYS A 251 -18.43 6.19 14.52
CA LYS A 251 -17.78 6.54 13.26
C LYS A 251 -16.93 7.79 13.38
N ASN A 252 -15.74 7.69 12.81
CA ASN A 252 -14.76 8.77 12.73
C ASN A 252 -15.23 9.90 11.80
N GLY A 253 -14.64 11.09 11.95
CA GLY A 253 -15.03 12.31 11.26
C GLY A 253 -15.63 13.35 12.22
N CYS A 254 -15.51 14.62 11.87
CA CYS A 254 -16.18 15.69 12.60
C CYS A 254 -17.67 15.74 12.24
N SER A 255 -18.47 16.34 13.12
CA SER A 255 -19.89 16.54 12.83
C SER A 255 -20.08 17.56 11.68
N PRO A 256 -21.18 17.47 10.91
CA PRO A 256 -21.51 18.45 9.86
C PRO A 256 -21.34 19.92 10.28
N ALA A 257 -21.76 20.25 11.51
CA ALA A 257 -21.71 21.61 12.05
C ALA A 257 -20.27 22.12 12.32
N GLU A 258 -19.30 21.22 12.52
CA GLU A 258 -17.91 21.58 12.84
C GLU A 258 -17.05 21.75 11.58
N VAL A 259 -17.52 21.30 10.41
CA VAL A 259 -16.73 21.26 9.18
C VAL A 259 -16.26 22.65 8.76
N ALA A 260 -17.14 23.66 8.78
CA ALA A 260 -16.79 25.02 8.38
C ALA A 260 -15.66 25.60 9.26
N SER A 261 -15.73 25.39 10.58
CA SER A 261 -14.70 25.82 11.53
C SER A 261 -13.37 25.10 11.27
N LEU A 262 -13.40 23.78 11.04
CA LEU A 262 -12.19 23.02 10.75
C LEU A 262 -11.55 23.40 9.41
N VAL A 263 -12.35 23.60 8.35
CA VAL A 263 -11.84 24.05 7.06
C VAL A 263 -11.21 25.44 7.18
N LYS A 264 -11.86 26.36 7.89
CA LYS A 264 -11.29 27.68 8.20
C LYS A 264 -9.94 27.54 8.91
N PHE A 265 -9.85 26.69 9.92
CA PHE A 265 -8.59 26.42 10.62
C PHE A 265 -7.49 25.93 9.67
N VAL A 266 -7.79 25.00 8.76
CA VAL A 266 -6.84 24.50 7.77
C VAL A 266 -6.36 25.63 6.85
N LEU A 267 -7.28 26.45 6.33
CA LEU A 267 -6.95 27.56 5.43
C LEU A 267 -6.07 28.63 6.09
N GLU A 268 -6.36 28.98 7.35
CA GLU A 268 -5.68 30.08 8.05
C GLU A 268 -4.38 29.65 8.73
N ASN A 269 -4.32 28.43 9.26
CA ASN A 269 -3.24 28.00 10.17
C ASN A 269 -2.33 26.91 9.58
N CYS A 270 -2.74 26.20 8.53
CA CYS A 270 -2.00 25.07 7.98
C CYS A 270 -1.38 25.38 6.61
N LYS A 271 -0.36 26.25 6.59
CA LYS A 271 0.28 26.75 5.35
C LYS A 271 0.86 25.66 4.43
N SER A 272 1.24 24.52 4.99
CA SER A 272 1.81 23.38 4.25
C SER A 272 0.75 22.38 3.78
N LEU A 273 -0.53 22.66 4.06
CA LEU A 273 -1.67 21.88 3.59
C LEU A 273 -2.43 22.65 2.52
N GLU A 274 -3.03 21.91 1.60
CA GLU A 274 -3.97 22.39 0.59
C GLU A 274 -5.32 21.72 0.85
N PHE A 275 -6.31 22.50 1.29
CA PHE A 275 -7.68 22.00 1.40
C PHE A 275 -8.25 21.82 0.00
N VAL A 276 -8.68 20.60 -0.32
CA VAL A 276 -9.25 20.29 -1.65
C VAL A 276 -10.70 19.82 -1.61
N GLY A 277 -11.23 19.40 -0.46
CA GLY A 277 -12.55 18.78 -0.42
C GLY A 277 -12.99 18.23 0.93
N ILE A 278 -14.13 17.56 0.91
CA ILE A 278 -14.69 16.85 2.07
C ILE A 278 -15.02 15.40 1.70
N MET A 279 -14.99 14.52 2.70
CA MET A 279 -15.13 13.08 2.53
C MET A 279 -16.15 12.52 3.53
N THR A 280 -16.99 11.57 3.11
CA THR A 280 -17.76 10.74 4.05
C THR A 280 -17.60 9.25 3.72
N ILE A 281 -17.64 8.43 4.76
CA ILE A 281 -17.80 6.98 4.65
C ILE A 281 -19.28 6.61 4.48
N GLY A 282 -20.19 7.40 5.06
CA GLY A 282 -21.62 7.15 5.09
C GLY A 282 -22.04 5.99 5.99
N LYS A 283 -23.34 5.66 5.96
CA LYS A 283 -23.88 4.47 6.61
C LYS A 283 -23.50 3.21 5.83
N TYR A 284 -23.11 2.16 6.55
CA TYR A 284 -22.75 0.91 5.90
C TYR A 284 -24.02 0.22 5.38
N GLY A 285 -23.99 -0.23 4.13
CA GLY A 285 -25.06 -1.05 3.55
C GLY A 285 -26.37 -0.30 3.36
N TYR A 286 -26.34 0.99 3.03
CA TYR A 286 -27.54 1.68 2.58
C TYR A 286 -28.09 1.01 1.31
N ASP A 287 -29.38 0.67 1.33
CA ASP A 287 -30.07 0.08 0.20
C ASP A 287 -30.53 1.18 -0.76
N THR A 288 -29.87 1.28 -1.92
CA THR A 288 -30.15 2.30 -2.94
C THR A 288 -31.55 2.15 -3.56
N SER A 289 -32.24 1.03 -3.36
CA SER A 289 -33.65 0.88 -3.76
C SER A 289 -34.62 1.66 -2.87
N GLN A 290 -34.20 2.04 -1.65
CA GLN A 290 -34.98 2.85 -0.72
C GLN A 290 -34.97 4.36 -1.08
N GLY A 291 -34.20 4.74 -2.10
CA GLY A 291 -34.09 6.12 -2.58
C GLY A 291 -32.66 6.63 -2.61
N LEU A 292 -32.52 7.96 -2.55
CA LEU A 292 -31.23 8.63 -2.54
C LEU A 292 -30.57 8.48 -1.17
N ASN A 293 -29.29 8.10 -1.16
CA ASN A 293 -28.53 7.94 0.07
C ASN A 293 -28.48 9.25 0.86
N PRO A 294 -29.05 9.30 2.09
CA PRO A 294 -29.12 10.52 2.89
C PRO A 294 -27.73 11.02 3.31
N ASP A 295 -26.74 10.14 3.43
CA ASP A 295 -25.36 10.52 3.74
C ASP A 295 -24.73 11.36 2.63
N PHE A 296 -25.00 11.01 1.37
CA PHE A 296 -24.47 11.75 0.22
C PHE A 296 -25.16 13.10 0.08
N LEU A 297 -26.47 13.16 0.30
CA LEU A 297 -27.22 14.42 0.34
C LEU A 297 -26.70 15.34 1.45
N SER A 298 -26.47 14.79 2.65
CA SER A 298 -25.89 15.54 3.77
C SER A 298 -24.49 16.09 3.42
N LEU A 299 -23.62 15.29 2.78
CA LEU A 299 -22.29 15.78 2.40
C LEU A 299 -22.36 16.90 1.35
N VAL A 300 -23.29 16.82 0.39
CA VAL A 300 -23.51 17.90 -0.60
C VAL A 300 -23.95 19.19 0.09
N GLN A 301 -24.88 19.12 1.05
CA GLN A 301 -25.33 20.27 1.84
C GLN A 301 -24.19 20.87 2.65
N VAL A 302 -23.41 20.05 3.34
CA VAL A 302 -22.23 20.49 4.12
C VAL A 302 -21.23 21.22 3.22
N ARG A 303 -20.98 20.74 2.00
CA ARG A 303 -20.12 21.45 1.05
C ARG A 303 -20.68 22.84 0.73
N GLU A 304 -21.97 22.95 0.44
CA GLU A 304 -22.61 24.23 0.13
C GLU A 304 -22.52 25.22 1.30
N GLU A 305 -22.75 24.75 2.53
CA GLU A 305 -22.63 25.56 3.74
C GLU A 305 -21.20 26.04 3.98
N VAL A 306 -20.21 25.15 3.85
CA VAL A 306 -18.78 25.51 3.95
C VAL A 306 -18.40 26.53 2.89
N CYS A 307 -18.81 26.32 1.64
CA CYS A 307 -18.51 27.22 0.54
C CYS A 307 -19.14 28.60 0.76
N LYS A 308 -20.39 28.65 1.18
CA LYS A 308 -21.10 29.89 1.51
C LYS A 308 -20.44 30.64 2.67
N SER A 309 -20.08 29.92 3.74
CA SER A 309 -19.54 30.51 4.96
C SER A 309 -18.13 31.05 4.79
N LEU A 310 -17.33 30.44 3.90
CA LEU A 310 -15.92 30.77 3.70
C LEU A 310 -15.64 31.45 2.35
N GLY A 311 -16.67 31.68 1.53
CA GLY A 311 -16.52 32.31 0.20
C GLY A 311 -15.77 31.42 -0.81
N LEU A 312 -15.85 30.09 -0.67
CA LEU A 312 -15.20 29.16 -1.60
C LEU A 312 -16.08 28.86 -2.81
N CYS A 313 -15.46 28.57 -3.95
CA CYS A 313 -16.18 28.09 -5.12
C CYS A 313 -16.54 26.60 -4.93
N ALA A 314 -17.84 26.27 -4.89
CA ALA A 314 -18.29 24.88 -4.73
C ALA A 314 -17.77 23.92 -5.81
N ALA A 315 -17.46 24.41 -7.02
CA ALA A 315 -16.87 23.62 -8.08
C ALA A 315 -15.41 23.22 -7.81
N GLN A 316 -14.72 23.89 -6.88
CA GLN A 316 -13.35 23.61 -6.47
C GLN A 316 -13.27 22.75 -5.20
N VAL A 317 -14.39 22.52 -4.51
CA VAL A 317 -14.45 21.68 -3.31
C VAL A 317 -14.90 20.28 -3.71
N GLU A 318 -13.94 19.37 -3.78
CA GLU A 318 -14.13 17.96 -4.12
C GLU A 318 -15.02 17.26 -3.07
N LEU A 319 -15.87 16.34 -3.53
CA LEU A 319 -16.63 15.39 -2.71
C LEU A 319 -16.03 13.98 -2.88
N SER A 320 -15.60 13.37 -1.79
CA SER A 320 -15.19 11.97 -1.75
C SER A 320 -16.23 11.11 -1.04
N MET A 321 -17.04 10.41 -1.83
CA MET A 321 -18.15 9.57 -1.36
C MET A 321 -18.50 8.52 -2.42
N GLY A 322 -19.03 7.39 -1.98
CA GLY A 322 -19.29 6.23 -2.84
C GLY A 322 -18.20 5.18 -2.79
N MET A 323 -18.61 3.93 -2.58
CA MET A 323 -17.83 2.70 -2.53
C MET A 323 -18.42 1.68 -3.51
N SER A 324 -17.88 0.46 -3.54
CA SER A 324 -18.25 -0.58 -4.51
C SER A 324 -19.75 -0.79 -4.75
N ASP A 325 -20.58 -0.61 -3.72
CA ASP A 325 -22.00 -0.94 -3.74
C ASP A 325 -22.90 0.27 -4.09
N ASP A 326 -22.39 1.49 -4.01
CA ASP A 326 -23.18 2.72 -4.10
C ASP A 326 -22.50 3.87 -4.88
N PHE A 327 -21.35 3.62 -5.52
CA PHE A 327 -20.59 4.66 -6.19
C PHE A 327 -21.31 5.30 -7.38
N GLU A 328 -22.18 4.59 -8.10
CA GLU A 328 -22.95 5.21 -9.19
C GLU A 328 -23.93 6.25 -8.67
N GLN A 329 -24.65 5.95 -7.58
CA GLN A 329 -25.56 6.92 -6.97
C GLN A 329 -24.76 8.10 -6.39
N ALA A 330 -23.61 7.83 -5.77
CA ALA A 330 -22.70 8.89 -5.32
C ALA A 330 -22.26 9.80 -6.47
N ILE A 331 -21.97 9.21 -7.64
CA ILE A 331 -21.60 9.94 -8.86
C ILE A 331 -22.76 10.79 -9.34
N GLU A 332 -23.96 10.24 -9.44
CA GLU A 332 -25.17 10.96 -9.84
C GLU A 332 -25.46 12.15 -8.91
N LEU A 333 -25.14 12.02 -7.61
CA LEU A 333 -25.24 13.07 -6.59
C LEU A 333 -24.02 14.03 -6.51
N GLY A 334 -23.08 13.94 -7.45
CA GLY A 334 -21.99 14.92 -7.59
C GLY A 334 -20.65 14.52 -6.94
N SER A 335 -20.44 13.24 -6.60
CA SER A 335 -19.14 12.76 -6.13
C SER A 335 -18.03 13.01 -7.14
N THR A 336 -16.90 13.53 -6.69
CA THR A 336 -15.70 13.75 -7.51
C THR A 336 -14.65 12.66 -7.31
N ASN A 337 -14.77 11.89 -6.23
CA ASN A 337 -13.87 10.79 -5.90
C ASN A 337 -14.71 9.60 -5.41
N VAL A 338 -14.57 8.46 -6.07
CA VAL A 338 -15.21 7.19 -5.66
C VAL A 338 -14.15 6.18 -5.24
N ARG A 339 -14.36 5.52 -4.10
CA ARG A 339 -13.38 4.65 -3.46
C ARG A 339 -13.79 3.18 -3.59
N VAL A 340 -13.40 2.54 -4.70
CA VAL A 340 -13.88 1.20 -5.06
C VAL A 340 -12.82 0.15 -4.78
N GLY A 341 -13.20 -0.94 -4.11
CA GLY A 341 -12.28 -2.01 -3.71
C GLY A 341 -12.72 -3.39 -4.20
N SER A 342 -13.79 -3.93 -3.60
CA SER A 342 -14.28 -5.28 -3.90
C SER A 342 -14.64 -5.51 -5.37
N SER A 343 -15.15 -4.50 -6.07
CA SER A 343 -15.48 -4.61 -7.50
C SER A 343 -14.24 -4.71 -8.40
N ILE A 344 -13.06 -4.29 -7.92
CA ILE A 344 -11.79 -4.34 -8.66
C ILE A 344 -10.98 -5.58 -8.25
N PHE A 345 -10.81 -5.77 -6.94
CA PHE A 345 -9.88 -6.75 -6.39
C PHE A 345 -10.56 -7.99 -5.82
N GLY A 346 -11.88 -8.15 -6.01
CA GLY A 346 -12.68 -9.18 -5.35
C GLY A 346 -12.85 -8.94 -3.84
N TYR A 347 -13.74 -9.74 -3.23
CA TYR A 347 -14.01 -9.67 -1.79
C TYR A 347 -12.76 -10.01 -0.95
N ARG A 348 -12.79 -9.60 0.32
CA ARG A 348 -11.72 -9.92 1.28
C ARG A 348 -11.88 -11.33 1.78
N GLU A 349 -10.78 -12.00 2.04
CA GLU A 349 -10.79 -13.13 2.97
C GLU A 349 -11.16 -12.59 4.36
N LYS A 350 -12.28 -13.06 4.92
CA LYS A 350 -12.57 -12.80 6.33
C LYS A 350 -11.46 -13.47 7.14
N LYS A 351 -10.67 -12.69 7.91
CA LYS A 351 -9.87 -13.29 8.98
C LYS A 351 -10.81 -14.17 9.82
N PRO A 352 -10.46 -15.43 10.10
CA PRO A 352 -11.30 -16.25 10.98
C PRO A 352 -11.47 -15.47 12.28
N SER A 353 -12.71 -15.19 12.64
CA SER A 353 -13.04 -14.47 13.87
C SER A 353 -12.47 -15.25 15.05
N THR A 354 -11.73 -14.58 15.92
CA THR A 354 -11.06 -15.17 17.10
C THR A 354 -12.00 -16.00 17.99
N LYS A 355 -13.31 -15.71 17.94
CA LYS A 355 -14.39 -16.46 18.61
C LYS A 355 -14.55 -17.93 18.17
N ILE A 356 -14.10 -18.31 16.97
CA ILE A 356 -14.16 -19.71 16.50
C ILE A 356 -12.97 -20.50 17.07
N THR A 357 -11.81 -19.86 17.21
CA THR A 357 -10.62 -20.49 17.82
C THR A 357 -10.84 -20.88 19.27
N GLU A 358 -11.53 -20.03 20.06
CA GLU A 358 -11.83 -20.33 21.47
C GLU A 358 -12.73 -21.57 21.64
N LYS A 359 -13.79 -21.69 20.82
CA LYS A 359 -14.68 -22.88 20.82
C LYS A 359 -13.99 -24.17 20.40
N ILE A 360 -12.98 -24.10 19.53
CA ILE A 360 -12.21 -25.30 19.11
C ILE A 360 -11.26 -25.75 20.24
N THR A 361 -10.66 -24.82 20.98
CA THR A 361 -9.85 -25.15 22.16
C THR A 361 -10.67 -25.72 23.33
N GLU A 362 -11.89 -25.24 23.56
CA GLU A 362 -12.79 -25.80 24.57
C GLU A 362 -13.30 -27.20 24.20
N GLY A 363 -13.56 -27.46 22.91
CA GLY A 363 -13.97 -28.78 22.43
C GLY A 363 -12.90 -29.86 22.54
N ILE A 364 -11.61 -29.49 22.47
CA ILE A 364 -10.49 -30.44 22.57
C ILE A 364 -10.17 -30.80 24.04
N HIS A 365 -10.54 -29.95 25.02
CA HIS A 365 -10.36 -30.27 26.44
C HIS A 365 -11.38 -31.28 27.00
N ASN A 366 -12.50 -31.50 26.31
CA ASN A 366 -13.54 -32.44 26.72
C ASN A 366 -13.45 -33.83 26.05
N VAL A 367 -12.37 -34.09 25.30
CA VAL A 367 -12.08 -35.44 24.77
C VAL A 367 -10.72 -35.89 25.31
N LYS A 368 -10.70 -36.20 26.60
CA LYS A 368 -9.74 -37.14 27.19
C LYS A 368 -10.54 -38.14 28.01
N VAL A 369 -10.79 -39.30 27.41
CA VAL A 369 -11.02 -40.57 28.14
C VAL A 369 -9.67 -41.21 28.34
#